data_AF-A0A6G1DDE6-F1
#
_entry.id   AF-A0A6G1DDE6-F1
#
_cell.length_a   1.000
_cell.length_b   1.000
_cell.length_c   1.000
_cell.angle_alpha   90.00
_cell.angle_beta   90.00
_cell.angle_gamma   90.00
#
_symmetry.space_group_name_H-M   'P 1'
#
loop_
_entity.id
_entity.type
_entity.pdbx_description
1 polymer ?
#
loop_
_entity_poly.entity_id
_entity_poly.type
_entity_poly.pdbx_seq_one_letter_code
_entity_poly.pdbx_strand_id
1 'polypeptide(L)'
;MAAELIKQFSNINLGEEQELCDIEHALKALRKKIAYINTRQSAVDEYLGSLHIDKLSMEELLSTNWTKLSSLIKRWNRAMKVFVQVYLASEQRLSNHVFGELSESTADSVTAILEENLEAGSRLYRDDRLRNIFMMNNIYYMVQKVKNSELKIFLGDDWIRVHNRKFQQQAMSYERASWSQVLSYLSDDGLCAAGDGAPRKIIKEKFKNFNLSFEE
;
A
#
# COMPACT_ATOMS: atom_id res chain seq x y z
N MET A 1 46.36 36.16 -24.79
CA MET A 1 44.94 36.28 -25.21
C MET A 1 44.45 35.02 -25.91
N ALA A 2 45.00 34.62 -27.07
CA ALA A 2 44.62 33.36 -27.74
C ALA A 2 44.88 32.10 -26.89
N ALA A 3 46.02 32.02 -26.21
CA ALA A 3 46.33 30.88 -25.33
C ALA A 3 45.42 30.82 -24.07
N GLU A 4 44.98 31.97 -23.55
CA GLU A 4 44.06 32.07 -22.42
C GLU A 4 42.65 31.61 -22.82
N LEU A 5 42.21 32.00 -24.03
CA LEU A 5 40.93 31.57 -24.61
C LEU A 5 40.93 30.07 -24.93
N ILE A 6 42.03 29.53 -25.47
CA ILE A 6 42.17 28.08 -25.70
C ILE A 6 42.09 27.31 -24.38
N LYS A 7 42.71 27.82 -23.31
CA LYS A 7 42.67 27.22 -21.96
C LYS A 7 41.28 27.31 -21.29
N GLN A 8 40.55 28.41 -21.54
CA GLN A 8 39.15 28.53 -21.12
C GLN A 8 38.25 27.56 -21.89
N PHE A 9 38.36 27.49 -23.22
CA PHE A 9 37.57 26.56 -24.04
C PHE A 9 37.93 25.08 -23.79
N SER A 10 39.20 24.75 -23.52
CA SER A 10 39.60 23.36 -23.20
C SER A 10 39.08 22.88 -21.84
N ASN A 11 38.90 23.80 -20.88
CA ASN A 11 38.38 23.46 -19.55
C ASN A 11 36.84 23.43 -19.50
N ILE A 12 36.16 24.14 -20.40
CA ILE A 12 34.69 24.15 -20.51
C ILE A 12 34.18 22.86 -21.18
N ASN A 13 34.95 22.25 -22.09
CA ASN A 13 34.48 21.07 -22.83
C ASN A 13 34.50 19.74 -22.05
N LEU A 14 35.46 19.47 -21.16
CA LEU A 14 35.55 18.13 -20.53
C LEU A 14 34.59 17.93 -19.36
N GLY A 15 34.31 18.97 -18.57
CA GLY A 15 33.39 18.88 -17.43
C GLY A 15 31.94 18.76 -17.88
N GLU A 16 31.52 19.61 -18.81
CA GLU A 16 30.15 19.62 -19.35
C GLU A 16 29.85 18.39 -20.21
N GLU A 17 30.82 17.89 -21.00
CA GLU A 17 30.63 16.64 -21.78
C GLU A 17 30.55 15.40 -20.87
N GLN A 18 31.34 15.36 -19.78
CA GLN A 18 31.25 14.26 -18.82
C GLN A 18 29.92 14.28 -18.08
N GLU A 19 29.48 15.45 -17.62
CA GLU A 19 28.16 15.62 -16.99
C GLU A 19 27.01 15.25 -17.95
N LEU A 20 27.11 15.65 -19.23
CA LEU A 20 26.13 15.28 -20.25
C LEU A 20 26.11 13.77 -20.49
N CYS A 21 27.27 13.13 -20.58
CA CYS A 21 27.42 11.67 -20.73
C CYS A 21 26.82 10.93 -19.52
N ASP A 22 27.04 11.43 -18.31
CA ASP A 22 26.48 10.87 -17.08
C ASP A 22 24.95 11.02 -17.05
N ILE A 23 24.42 12.17 -17.48
CA ILE A 23 22.97 12.40 -17.63
C ILE A 23 22.36 11.46 -18.68
N GLU A 24 23.01 11.27 -19.82
CA GLU A 24 22.52 10.36 -20.87
C GLU A 24 22.48 8.91 -20.40
N HIS A 25 23.52 8.45 -19.68
CA HIS A 25 23.54 7.14 -19.06
C HIS A 25 22.44 7.00 -18.01
N ALA A 26 22.24 8.00 -17.16
CA ALA A 26 21.17 8.03 -16.17
C ALA A 26 19.79 7.98 -16.82
N LEU A 27 19.55 8.75 -17.88
CA LEU A 27 18.29 8.75 -18.64
C LEU A 27 18.03 7.39 -19.29
N LYS A 28 19.06 6.75 -19.85
CA LYS A 28 18.94 5.40 -20.43
C LYS A 28 18.62 4.36 -19.37
N ALA A 29 19.25 4.44 -18.20
CA ALA A 29 18.96 3.57 -17.07
C ALA A 29 17.53 3.76 -16.55
N LEU A 30 17.07 5.02 -16.41
CA LEU A 30 15.70 5.35 -16.03
C LEU A 30 14.67 4.82 -17.03
N ARG A 31 14.89 5.02 -18.33
CA ARG A 31 14.01 4.48 -19.38
C ARG A 31 13.91 2.96 -19.32
N LYS A 32 15.03 2.26 -19.12
CA LYS A 32 15.07 0.81 -18.95
C LYS A 32 14.26 0.37 -17.72
N LYS A 33 14.38 1.12 -16.61
CA LYS A 33 13.67 0.85 -15.36
C LYS A 33 12.16 1.09 -15.48
N ILE A 34 11.74 2.17 -16.13
CA ILE A 34 10.33 2.45 -16.44
C ILE A 34 9.73 1.34 -17.32
N ALA A 35 10.42 0.95 -18.39
CA ALA A 35 9.95 -0.13 -19.27
C ALA A 35 9.80 -1.46 -18.51
N TYR A 36 10.73 -1.75 -17.59
CA TYR A 36 10.66 -2.91 -16.72
C TYR A 36 9.41 -2.87 -15.82
N ILE A 37 9.23 -1.77 -15.07
CA ILE A 37 8.10 -1.57 -14.16
C ILE A 37 6.76 -1.72 -14.91
N ASN A 38 6.60 -1.08 -16.07
CA ASN A 38 5.38 -1.18 -16.86
C ASN A 38 5.08 -2.62 -17.31
N THR A 39 6.12 -3.35 -17.76
CA THR A 39 5.96 -4.76 -18.14
C THR A 39 5.53 -5.62 -16.95
N ARG A 40 6.05 -5.31 -15.75
CA ARG A 40 5.68 -6.01 -14.51
C ARG A 40 4.28 -5.66 -14.04
N GLN A 41 3.88 -4.40 -14.12
CA GLN A 41 2.51 -3.99 -13.85
C GLN A 41 1.52 -4.83 -14.66
N SER A 42 1.72 -4.91 -15.98
CA SER A 42 0.85 -5.70 -16.85
C SER A 42 0.80 -7.20 -16.48
N ALA A 43 1.94 -7.78 -16.10
CA ALA A 43 2.00 -9.20 -15.69
C ALA A 43 1.28 -9.45 -14.35
N VAL A 44 1.39 -8.52 -13.40
CA VAL A 44 0.66 -8.60 -12.12
C VAL A 44 -0.83 -8.46 -12.34
N ASP A 45 -1.24 -7.50 -13.18
CA ASP A 45 -2.65 -7.26 -13.50
C ASP A 45 -3.27 -8.48 -14.21
N GLU A 46 -2.55 -9.11 -15.14
CA GLU A 46 -2.98 -10.37 -15.78
C GLU A 46 -3.10 -11.52 -14.76
N TYR A 47 -2.12 -11.65 -13.85
CA TYR A 47 -2.15 -12.67 -12.81
C TYR A 47 -3.35 -12.50 -11.87
N LEU A 48 -3.60 -11.28 -11.39
CA LEU A 48 -4.74 -10.96 -10.52
C LEU A 48 -6.08 -11.12 -11.25
N GLY A 49 -6.16 -10.69 -12.51
CA GLY A 49 -7.31 -10.89 -13.39
C GLY A 49 -7.67 -12.36 -13.59
N SER A 50 -6.66 -13.22 -13.79
CA SER A 50 -6.87 -14.66 -13.93
C SER A 50 -7.49 -15.29 -12.68
N LEU A 51 -7.18 -14.73 -11.51
CA LEU A 51 -7.70 -15.19 -10.23
C LEU A 51 -9.13 -14.72 -9.95
N HIS A 52 -9.73 -13.90 -10.83
CA HIS A 52 -11.09 -13.36 -10.72
C HIS A 52 -11.36 -12.68 -9.37
N ILE A 53 -10.36 -11.99 -8.82
CA ILE A 53 -10.49 -11.35 -7.49
C ILE A 53 -10.96 -9.91 -7.65
N ASP A 54 -10.73 -9.32 -8.83
CA ASP A 54 -11.01 -7.92 -9.17
C ASP A 54 -12.51 -7.61 -9.36
N LYS A 55 -13.39 -8.61 -9.19
CA LYS A 55 -14.80 -8.52 -9.61
C LYS A 55 -15.83 -8.90 -8.55
N LEU A 56 -15.44 -9.25 -7.34
CA LEU A 56 -16.41 -9.62 -6.31
C LEU A 56 -16.79 -8.39 -5.49
N SER A 57 -17.96 -7.85 -5.80
CA SER A 57 -18.64 -6.84 -4.98
C SER A 57 -18.94 -7.41 -3.59
N MET A 58 -18.92 -6.54 -2.57
CA MET A 58 -19.35 -6.89 -1.21
C MET A 58 -20.75 -7.51 -1.16
N GLU A 59 -21.69 -7.07 -2.02
CA GLU A 59 -23.04 -7.66 -2.10
C GLU A 59 -23.00 -9.13 -2.56
N GLU A 60 -22.07 -9.48 -3.45
CA GLU A 60 -21.86 -10.85 -3.89
C GLU A 60 -21.11 -11.68 -2.85
N LEU A 61 -20.21 -11.05 -2.08
CA LEU A 61 -19.42 -11.69 -1.02
C LEU A 61 -20.22 -11.99 0.26
N LEU A 62 -21.11 -11.08 0.66
CA LEU A 62 -21.96 -11.24 1.85
C LEU A 62 -23.19 -12.11 1.57
N SER A 63 -23.67 -12.14 0.32
CA SER A 63 -24.74 -13.05 -0.09
C SER A 63 -24.26 -14.46 -0.45
N THR A 64 -22.94 -14.68 -0.56
CA THR A 64 -22.43 -16.00 -0.91
C THR A 64 -22.38 -16.95 0.27
N ASN A 65 -22.64 -18.23 -0.01
CA ASN A 65 -22.51 -19.27 1.00
C ASN A 65 -21.08 -19.35 1.56
N TRP A 66 -20.97 -19.74 2.82
CA TRP A 66 -19.69 -19.90 3.52
C TRP A 66 -18.69 -20.78 2.76
N THR A 67 -19.17 -21.80 2.05
CA THR A 67 -18.33 -22.70 1.24
C THR A 67 -17.63 -21.97 0.10
N LYS A 68 -18.34 -21.09 -0.62
CA LYS A 68 -17.79 -20.29 -1.73
C LYS A 68 -16.87 -19.21 -1.18
N LEU A 69 -17.28 -18.50 -0.12
CA LEU A 69 -16.42 -17.54 0.57
C LEU A 69 -15.10 -18.18 1.04
N SER A 70 -15.16 -19.33 1.72
CA SER A 70 -13.98 -20.07 2.18
C SER A 70 -13.07 -20.47 1.02
N SER A 71 -13.65 -20.88 -0.11
CA SER A 71 -12.87 -21.22 -1.32
C SER A 71 -12.15 -19.98 -1.90
N LEU A 72 -12.80 -18.83 -1.90
CA LEU A 72 -12.24 -17.55 -2.34
C LEU A 72 -11.11 -17.09 -1.43
N ILE A 73 -11.31 -17.14 -0.11
CA ILE A 73 -10.27 -16.83 0.89
C ILE A 73 -9.05 -17.74 0.69
N LYS A 74 -9.25 -19.04 0.48
CA LYS A 74 -8.14 -19.97 0.22
C LYS A 74 -7.42 -19.65 -1.09
N ARG A 75 -8.15 -19.29 -2.15
CA ARG A 75 -7.57 -18.90 -3.43
C ARG A 75 -6.76 -17.59 -3.31
N TRP A 76 -7.30 -16.57 -2.62
CA TRP A 76 -6.60 -15.33 -2.31
C TRP A 76 -5.32 -15.58 -1.51
N ASN A 77 -5.40 -16.37 -0.44
CA ASN A 77 -4.23 -16.71 0.36
C ASN A 77 -3.14 -17.44 -0.42
N ARG A 78 -3.52 -18.31 -1.37
CA ARG A 78 -2.59 -18.98 -2.28
C ARG A 78 -1.98 -17.98 -3.26
N ALA A 79 -2.78 -17.12 -3.87
CA ALA A 79 -2.33 -16.08 -4.79
C ALA A 79 -1.33 -15.13 -4.12
N MET A 80 -1.69 -14.57 -2.96
CA MET A 80 -0.80 -13.72 -2.18
C MET A 80 0.48 -14.45 -1.76
N LYS A 81 0.40 -15.75 -1.43
CA LYS A 81 1.59 -16.55 -1.14
C LYS A 81 2.50 -16.65 -2.36
N VAL A 82 1.95 -17.00 -3.52
CA VAL A 82 2.71 -17.14 -4.77
C VAL A 82 3.31 -15.80 -5.17
N PHE A 83 2.55 -14.72 -5.10
CA PHE A 83 3.06 -13.39 -5.38
C PHE A 83 4.22 -13.03 -4.46
N VAL A 84 4.01 -13.08 -3.14
CA VAL A 84 5.01 -12.58 -2.21
C VAL A 84 6.23 -13.50 -2.14
N GLN A 85 6.08 -14.82 -2.25
CA GLN A 85 7.21 -15.74 -2.05
C GLN A 85 7.86 -16.23 -3.35
N VAL A 86 7.12 -16.26 -4.45
CA VAL A 86 7.65 -16.74 -5.75
C VAL A 86 7.91 -15.56 -6.65
N TYR A 87 6.89 -14.73 -6.93
CA TYR A 87 7.01 -13.63 -7.88
C TYR A 87 8.00 -12.57 -7.39
N LEU A 88 7.84 -12.02 -6.18
CA LEU A 88 8.78 -11.03 -5.65
C LEU A 88 10.22 -11.57 -5.55
N ALA A 89 10.39 -12.85 -5.18
CA ALA A 89 11.71 -13.47 -5.14
C ALA A 89 12.33 -13.67 -6.53
N SER A 90 11.52 -14.04 -7.54
CA SER A 90 11.99 -14.12 -8.92
C SER A 90 12.29 -12.73 -9.51
N GLU A 91 11.47 -11.74 -9.18
CA GLU A 91 11.64 -10.35 -9.60
C GLU A 91 12.91 -9.75 -9.02
N GLN A 92 13.22 -10.08 -7.77
CA GLN A 92 14.47 -9.71 -7.13
C GLN A 92 15.68 -10.29 -7.88
N ARG A 93 15.65 -11.60 -8.18
CA ARG A 93 16.75 -12.25 -8.95
C ARG A 93 16.93 -11.64 -10.32
N LEU A 94 15.83 -11.36 -11.00
CA LEU A 94 15.85 -10.78 -12.34
C LEU A 94 16.30 -9.32 -12.31
N SER A 95 15.83 -8.52 -11.35
CA SER A 95 16.27 -7.14 -11.19
C SER A 95 17.77 -7.07 -10.89
N ASN A 96 18.28 -7.91 -9.98
CA ASN A 96 19.70 -8.02 -9.69
C ASN A 96 20.51 -8.37 -10.95
N HIS A 97 20.01 -9.29 -11.78
CA HIS A 97 20.66 -9.68 -13.03
C HIS A 97 20.64 -8.55 -14.09
N VAL A 98 19.55 -7.79 -14.18
CA VAL A 98 19.34 -6.76 -15.21
C VAL A 98 19.94 -5.39 -14.84
N PHE A 99 20.03 -5.09 -13.54
CA PHE A 99 20.35 -3.76 -13.01
C PHE A 99 21.53 -3.73 -12.01
N GLY A 100 22.01 -4.86 -11.49
CA GLY A 100 23.15 -4.90 -10.56
C GLY A 100 22.89 -4.08 -9.30
N GLU A 101 23.76 -3.12 -8.99
CA GLU A 101 23.64 -2.20 -7.83
C GLU A 101 22.38 -1.31 -7.88
N LEU A 102 21.78 -1.10 -9.07
CA LEU A 102 20.56 -0.30 -9.22
C LEU A 102 19.26 -1.07 -8.88
N SER A 103 19.39 -2.32 -8.40
CA SER A 103 18.29 -3.25 -8.13
C SER A 103 17.50 -2.94 -6.86
N GLU A 104 18.11 -2.32 -5.86
CA GLU A 104 17.51 -2.06 -4.53
C GLU A 104 16.18 -1.31 -4.66
N SER A 105 16.13 -0.25 -5.46
CA SER A 105 14.90 0.54 -5.70
C SER A 105 13.83 -0.17 -6.55
N THR A 106 14.17 -1.28 -7.21
CA THR A 106 13.22 -2.00 -8.08
C THR A 106 12.32 -2.94 -7.28
N ALA A 107 12.84 -3.55 -6.21
CA ALA A 107 12.05 -4.38 -5.31
C ALA A 107 10.94 -3.57 -4.63
N ASP A 108 11.27 -2.34 -4.19
CA ASP A 108 10.30 -1.38 -3.67
C ASP A 108 9.21 -1.06 -4.71
N SER A 109 9.61 -0.87 -5.97
CA SER A 109 8.68 -0.57 -7.07
C SER A 109 7.68 -1.70 -7.31
N VAL A 110 8.11 -2.96 -7.31
CA VAL A 110 7.20 -4.11 -7.50
C VAL A 110 6.29 -4.31 -6.29
N THR A 111 6.75 -4.03 -5.07
CA THR A 111 5.85 -4.01 -3.91
C THR A 111 4.83 -2.88 -4.00
N ALA A 112 5.20 -1.70 -4.51
CA ALA A 112 4.27 -0.59 -4.73
C ALA A 112 3.19 -0.91 -5.77
N ILE A 113 3.52 -1.67 -6.83
CA ILE A 113 2.54 -2.19 -7.81
C ILE A 113 1.48 -3.06 -7.12
N LEU A 114 1.91 -3.97 -6.23
CA LEU A 114 0.97 -4.80 -5.48
C LEU A 114 0.11 -3.94 -4.55
N GLU A 115 0.71 -2.97 -3.85
CA GLU A 115 -0.03 -2.05 -2.98
C GLU A 115 -1.08 -1.24 -3.73
N GLU A 116 -0.75 -0.70 -4.91
CA GLU A 116 -1.71 0.02 -5.75
C GLU A 116 -2.88 -0.87 -6.17
N ASN A 117 -2.59 -2.11 -6.54
CA ASN A 117 -3.60 -3.12 -6.85
C ASN A 117 -4.48 -3.47 -5.64
N LEU A 118 -3.89 -3.62 -4.45
CA LEU A 118 -4.64 -3.84 -3.21
C LEU A 118 -5.52 -2.64 -2.88
N GLU A 119 -5.03 -1.42 -3.07
CA GLU A 119 -5.79 -0.20 -2.88
C GLU A 119 -6.92 -0.07 -3.91
N ALA A 120 -6.71 -0.51 -5.15
CA ALA A 120 -7.77 -0.63 -6.15
C ALA A 120 -8.83 -1.65 -5.75
N GLY A 121 -8.41 -2.81 -5.25
CA GLY A 121 -9.31 -3.83 -4.72
C GLY A 121 -10.07 -3.37 -3.49
N SER A 122 -9.44 -2.60 -2.60
CA SER A 122 -10.09 -2.07 -1.39
C SER A 122 -11.27 -1.16 -1.75
N ARG A 123 -11.18 -0.38 -2.84
CA ARG A 123 -12.27 0.51 -3.29
C ARG A 123 -13.56 -0.23 -3.67
N LEU A 124 -13.52 -1.54 -3.92
CA LEU A 124 -14.70 -2.37 -4.20
C LEU A 124 -15.59 -2.60 -2.97
N TYR A 125 -15.05 -2.45 -1.77
CA TYR A 125 -15.84 -2.47 -0.54
C TYR A 125 -16.57 -1.13 -0.40
N ARG A 126 -17.89 -1.13 -0.17
CA ARG A 126 -18.65 0.13 0.03
C ARG A 126 -18.41 0.73 1.42
N ASP A 127 -18.23 -0.12 2.43
CA ASP A 127 -17.97 0.30 3.81
C ASP A 127 -16.48 0.54 4.03
N ASP A 128 -16.13 1.77 4.41
CA ASP A 128 -14.76 2.18 4.73
C ASP A 128 -14.13 1.36 5.86
N ARG A 129 -14.93 0.85 6.81
CA ARG A 129 -14.43 -0.03 7.88
C ARG A 129 -13.85 -1.31 7.28
N LEU A 130 -14.55 -1.88 6.31
CA LEU A 130 -14.16 -3.11 5.63
C LEU A 130 -12.98 -2.88 4.66
N ARG A 131 -12.89 -1.69 4.05
CA ARG A 131 -11.69 -1.26 3.31
C ARG A 131 -10.44 -1.29 4.19
N ASN A 132 -10.51 -0.66 5.36
CA ASN A 132 -9.40 -0.59 6.29
C ASN A 132 -9.01 -2.00 6.79
N ILE A 133 -9.98 -2.87 7.11
CA ILE A 133 -9.71 -4.27 7.50
C ILE A 133 -9.02 -5.05 6.37
N PHE A 134 -9.50 -4.91 5.14
CA PHE A 134 -8.87 -5.55 3.97
C PHE A 134 -7.42 -5.11 3.83
N MET A 135 -7.15 -3.80 3.90
CA MET A 135 -5.79 -3.27 3.80
C MET A 135 -4.91 -3.74 4.96
N MET A 136 -5.39 -3.67 6.21
CA MET A 136 -4.66 -4.17 7.38
C MET A 136 -4.27 -5.64 7.23
N ASN A 137 -5.20 -6.50 6.82
CA ASN A 137 -4.95 -7.93 6.66
C ASN A 137 -3.89 -8.20 5.59
N ASN A 138 -3.97 -7.53 4.44
CA ASN A 138 -3.02 -7.74 3.35
C ASN A 138 -1.64 -7.18 3.68
N ILE A 139 -1.55 -5.98 4.27
CA ILE A 139 -0.28 -5.40 4.74
C ILE A 139 0.38 -6.33 5.76
N TYR A 140 -0.39 -6.79 6.76
CA TYR A 140 0.11 -7.72 7.75
C TYR A 140 0.64 -9.01 7.10
N TYR A 141 -0.13 -9.60 6.18
CA TYR A 141 0.29 -10.81 5.46
C TYR A 141 1.61 -10.59 4.71
N MET A 142 1.72 -9.50 3.94
CA MET A 142 2.94 -9.17 3.20
C MET A 142 4.15 -9.04 4.14
N VAL A 143 4.01 -8.26 5.22
CA VAL A 143 5.06 -8.08 6.22
C VAL A 143 5.48 -9.41 6.83
N GLN A 144 4.55 -10.28 7.20
CA GLN A 144 4.88 -11.60 7.75
C GLN A 144 5.58 -12.49 6.73
N LYS A 145 5.17 -12.48 5.46
CA LYS A 145 5.82 -13.29 4.43
C LYS A 145 7.22 -12.81 4.09
N VAL A 146 7.44 -11.49 4.02
CA VAL A 146 8.78 -10.91 3.84
C VAL A 146 9.68 -11.26 5.01
N LYS A 147 9.24 -11.03 6.25
CA LYS A 147 10.01 -11.31 7.48
C LYS A 147 10.49 -12.76 7.59
N ASN A 148 9.71 -13.72 7.09
CA ASN A 148 9.97 -15.15 7.17
C ASN A 148 10.67 -15.71 5.92
N SER A 149 11.32 -14.86 5.11
CA SER A 149 11.99 -15.28 3.87
C SER A 149 13.28 -14.48 3.63
N GLU A 150 14.06 -14.91 2.64
CA GLU A 150 15.26 -14.20 2.21
C GLU A 150 14.98 -12.77 1.75
N LEU A 151 13.73 -12.45 1.36
CA LEU A 151 13.29 -11.11 0.97
C LEU A 151 13.54 -10.06 2.05
N LYS A 152 13.57 -10.44 3.33
CA LYS A 152 13.90 -9.53 4.43
C LYS A 152 15.29 -8.91 4.25
N ILE A 153 16.26 -9.68 3.77
CA ILE A 153 17.65 -9.22 3.57
C ILE A 153 17.69 -8.11 2.50
N PHE A 154 16.84 -8.24 1.48
CA PHE A 154 16.85 -7.37 0.30
C PHE A 154 15.97 -6.14 0.45
N LEU A 155 14.76 -6.29 0.99
CA LEU A 155 13.86 -5.16 1.25
C LEU A 155 14.30 -4.36 2.49
N GLY A 156 15.06 -4.98 3.39
CA GLY A 156 15.57 -4.36 4.59
C GLY A 156 14.50 -4.10 5.66
N ASP A 157 14.97 -3.72 6.85
CA ASP A 157 14.10 -3.39 7.98
C ASP A 157 13.33 -2.07 7.76
N ASP A 158 13.82 -1.20 6.87
CA ASP A 158 13.17 0.06 6.52
C ASP A 158 11.85 -0.16 5.78
N TRP A 159 11.80 -1.09 4.82
CA TRP A 159 10.57 -1.50 4.14
C TRP A 159 9.54 -2.03 5.16
N ILE A 160 9.99 -2.87 6.10
CA ILE A 160 9.13 -3.41 7.18
C ILE A 160 8.58 -2.27 8.05
N ARG A 161 9.42 -1.30 8.42
CA ARG A 161 9.02 -0.14 9.22
C ARG A 161 7.98 0.71 8.49
N VAL A 162 8.18 0.98 7.20
CA VAL A 162 7.22 1.72 6.37
C VAL A 162 5.87 1.00 6.31
N HIS A 163 5.86 -0.31 6.06
CA HIS A 163 4.61 -1.07 5.96
C HIS A 163 3.90 -1.20 7.31
N ASN A 164 4.63 -1.31 8.42
CA ASN A 164 4.02 -1.25 9.75
C ASN A 164 3.39 0.11 10.04
N ARG A 165 4.01 1.23 9.59
CA ARG A 165 3.38 2.55 9.70
C ARG A 165 2.08 2.62 8.90
N LYS A 166 2.06 2.09 7.67
CA LYS A 166 0.82 1.99 6.88
C LYS A 166 -0.24 1.15 7.58
N PHE A 167 0.12 0.00 8.15
CA PHE A 167 -0.80 -0.81 8.96
C PHE A 167 -1.43 0.00 10.10
N GLN A 168 -0.62 0.76 10.84
CA GLN A 168 -1.11 1.61 11.94
C GLN A 168 -2.01 2.73 11.42
N GLN A 169 -1.70 3.33 10.27
CA GLN A 169 -2.59 4.32 9.64
C GLN A 169 -3.95 3.72 9.30
N GLN A 170 -3.97 2.52 8.72
CA GLN A 170 -5.23 1.81 8.41
C GLN A 170 -5.99 1.44 9.69
N ALA A 171 -5.30 1.05 10.77
CA ALA A 171 -5.93 0.77 12.06
C ALA A 171 -6.57 2.01 12.68
N MET A 172 -5.89 3.16 12.66
CA MET A 172 -6.46 4.43 13.13
C MET A 172 -7.65 4.87 12.29
N SER A 173 -7.59 4.70 10.96
CA SER A 173 -8.70 5.00 10.06
C SER A 173 -9.91 4.10 10.32
N TYR A 174 -9.68 2.80 10.55
CA TYR A 174 -10.72 1.86 10.96
C TYR A 174 -11.37 2.27 12.28
N GLU A 175 -10.56 2.60 13.28
CA GLU A 175 -11.04 3.02 14.60
C GLU A 175 -11.92 4.27 14.46
N ARG A 176 -11.44 5.28 13.72
CA ARG A 176 -12.22 6.49 13.45
C ARG A 176 -13.53 6.17 12.72
N ALA A 177 -13.50 5.35 11.67
CA ALA A 177 -14.70 4.98 10.91
C ALA A 177 -15.71 4.14 11.71
N SER A 178 -15.24 3.38 12.70
CA SER A 178 -16.08 2.48 13.51
C SER A 178 -16.62 3.17 14.75
N TRP A 179 -15.78 3.92 15.46
CA TRP A 179 -16.06 4.40 16.81
C TRP A 179 -16.34 5.90 16.92
N SER A 180 -15.99 6.72 15.94
CA SER A 180 -16.18 8.19 16.05
C SER A 180 -17.62 8.57 16.38
N GLN A 181 -18.60 7.96 15.71
CA GLN A 181 -20.01 8.22 15.95
C GLN A 181 -20.45 7.74 17.33
N VAL A 182 -20.08 6.51 17.71
CA VAL A 182 -20.41 5.91 19.02
C VAL A 182 -19.85 6.76 20.16
N LEU A 183 -18.58 7.17 20.04
CA LEU A 183 -17.90 8.01 21.03
C LEU A 183 -18.48 9.42 21.10
N SER A 184 -19.01 9.95 19.99
CA SER A 184 -19.62 11.29 19.97
C SER A 184 -20.82 11.42 20.92
N TYR A 185 -21.57 10.33 21.15
CA TYR A 185 -22.69 10.31 22.09
C TYR A 185 -22.23 10.34 23.56
N LEU A 186 -20.99 9.95 23.82
CA LEU A 186 -20.38 9.98 25.16
C LEU A 186 -19.63 11.30 25.43
N SER A 187 -19.38 12.12 24.40
CA SER A 187 -18.71 13.41 24.55
C SER A 187 -19.55 14.41 25.36
N ASP A 188 -18.86 15.27 26.12
CA ASP A 188 -19.48 16.30 26.97
C ASP A 188 -20.02 17.51 26.18
N ASP A 189 -19.92 17.49 24.85
CA ASP A 189 -20.44 18.54 23.98
C ASP A 189 -21.95 18.73 24.23
N GLY A 190 -22.31 19.94 24.68
CA GLY A 190 -23.67 20.33 25.08
C GLY A 190 -24.02 20.14 26.56
N LEU A 191 -23.20 19.43 27.35
CA LEU A 191 -23.38 19.29 28.81
C LEU A 191 -22.67 20.41 29.58
N CYS A 192 -21.49 20.84 29.12
CA CYS A 192 -20.69 21.90 29.75
C CYS A 192 -21.37 23.28 29.76
N ALA A 193 -22.28 23.56 28.82
CA ALA A 193 -23.03 24.82 28.78
C ALA A 193 -24.16 24.91 29.82
N ALA A 194 -24.54 23.79 30.45
CA ALA A 194 -25.72 23.71 31.32
C ALA A 194 -25.40 23.66 32.83
N GLY A 195 -24.12 23.56 33.23
CA GLY A 195 -23.75 23.32 34.63
C GLY A 195 -24.40 22.04 35.21
N ASP A 196 -24.64 22.00 36.52
CA ASP A 196 -25.32 20.91 37.26
C ASP A 196 -26.79 20.68 36.83
N GLY A 197 -27.26 21.39 35.79
CA GLY A 197 -28.63 21.39 35.27
C GLY A 197 -28.81 20.70 33.92
N ALA A 198 -27.88 19.87 33.47
CA ALA A 198 -28.03 19.09 32.24
C ALA A 198 -29.40 18.36 32.23
N PRO A 199 -30.32 18.67 31.30
CA PRO A 199 -31.65 18.10 31.32
C PRO A 199 -31.58 16.57 31.24
N ARG A 200 -32.17 15.88 32.21
CA ARG A 200 -32.24 14.40 32.28
C ARG A 200 -32.71 13.75 30.96
N LYS A 201 -33.49 14.49 30.17
CA LYS A 201 -33.93 14.13 28.83
C LYS A 201 -32.76 14.01 27.83
N ILE A 202 -31.83 14.97 27.82
CA ILE A 202 -30.64 14.97 26.95
C ILE A 202 -29.74 13.78 27.27
N ILE A 203 -29.50 13.50 28.56
CA ILE A 203 -28.69 12.36 28.99
C ILE A 203 -29.32 11.04 28.53
N LYS A 204 -30.63 10.86 28.74
CA LYS A 204 -31.35 9.67 28.27
C LYS A 204 -31.29 9.50 26.76
N GLU A 205 -31.36 10.59 26.01
CA GLU A 205 -31.30 10.58 24.55
C GLU A 205 -29.90 10.22 24.04
N LYS A 206 -28.84 10.77 24.63
CA LYS A 206 -27.45 10.37 24.36
C LYS A 206 -27.22 8.87 24.61
N PHE A 207 -27.66 8.33 25.76
CA PHE A 207 -27.54 6.89 26.06
C PHE A 207 -28.31 6.01 25.08
N LYS A 208 -29.52 6.42 24.69
CA LYS A 208 -30.31 5.67 23.70
C LYS A 208 -29.59 5.62 22.35
N ASN A 209 -29.08 6.76 21.87
CA ASN A 209 -28.38 6.84 20.60
C ASN A 209 -27.05 6.07 20.63
N PHE A 210 -26.33 6.11 21.76
CA PHE A 210 -25.15 5.28 21.98
C PHE A 210 -25.47 3.79 21.83
N ASN A 211 -26.50 3.28 22.53
CA ASN A 211 -26.85 1.86 22.47
C ASN A 211 -27.23 1.44 21.05
N LEU A 212 -28.02 2.27 20.34
CA LEU A 212 -28.41 1.99 18.96
C LEU A 212 -27.20 1.92 18.02
N SER A 213 -26.29 2.90 18.09
CA SER A 213 -25.10 2.91 17.23
C SER A 213 -24.04 1.88 17.63
N PHE A 214 -24.08 1.35 18.85
CA PHE A 214 -23.20 0.26 19.29
C PHE A 214 -23.71 -1.11 18.82
N GLU A 215 -25.03 -1.28 18.68
CA GLU A 215 -25.66 -2.52 18.23
C GLU A 215 -25.65 -2.70 16.70
N GLU A 216 -25.35 -1.64 15.93
CA GLU A 216 -25.25 -1.61 14.46
C GLU A 216 -23.86 -2.02 13.94
#